data_AF-A0A9D3W3G2-F1
#
_entry.id   AF-A0A9D3W3G2-F1
#
_cell.length_a   1.000
_cell.length_b   1.000
_cell.length_c   1.000
_cell.angle_alpha   90.00
_cell.angle_beta   90.00
_cell.angle_gamma   90.00
#
_symmetry.space_group_name_H-M   'P 1'
#
loop_
_entity.id
_entity.type
_entity.pdbx_description
1 polymer ?
#
loop_
_entity_poly.entity_id
_entity_poly.type
_entity_poly.pdbx_seq_one_letter_code
_entity_poly.pdbx_strand_id
1 'polypeptide(L)'
;MLSSHSLSHRPILAPSLSKFRVPNRPTTFSLSRIFEHNPRLTKSKWKISCFRHEGFSPENPKPEYIEHFLPEELVQTELYKSSAHRRDWKSTLKEAADVVSRAVGSGWTVPWTAETILQVMLLWVAAFWFIGSWMIPFAAHMAGFSKESLTFKGQALFSLVTDVTEGLAGIAILHRCLSHFHPLPSDWFKFSLRGKWLFDVALGCLMFPFVNQLSQFNLTLLPLMPSTPVTLSSVEQSILARDPVAMALYAIVVSVCAPVWEEIVFRGFLLPSLTRYMPVWSAILVSSVAFALAHFNVQRMLPLIFLGMVMGVVFARSRNLLPSMLLHSLWNGFVFLDLMR
;
A
#
# COMPACT_ATOMS: atom_id res chain seq x y z
N MET A 1 -1.25 73.51 -8.63
CA MET A 1 -1.44 72.04 -8.70
C MET A 1 -1.31 71.53 -7.28
N LEU A 2 -2.27 70.91 -6.60
CA LEU A 2 -3.45 70.15 -7.00
C LEU A 2 -4.52 70.24 -5.90
N SER A 3 -5.76 70.06 -6.34
CA SER A 3 -7.02 70.28 -5.64
C SER A 3 -7.38 69.24 -4.59
N SER A 4 -8.13 69.73 -3.60
CA SER A 4 -8.96 69.01 -2.64
C SER A 4 -10.03 68.13 -3.28
N HIS A 5 -10.16 66.87 -2.83
CA HIS A 5 -11.32 66.03 -3.13
C HIS A 5 -12.06 65.58 -1.87
N SER A 6 -13.35 65.90 -1.89
CA SER A 6 -14.41 65.63 -0.92
C SER A 6 -14.71 64.14 -0.79
N LEU A 7 -14.89 63.69 0.45
CA LEU A 7 -15.55 62.44 0.83
C LEU A 7 -17.04 62.50 0.47
N SER A 8 -17.58 61.46 -0.17
CA SER A 8 -19.02 61.27 -0.36
C SER A 8 -19.46 59.96 0.29
N HIS A 9 -20.30 60.07 1.31
CA HIS A 9 -21.04 58.99 1.96
C HIS A 9 -21.95 58.25 0.95
N ARG A 10 -21.97 56.92 1.03
CA ARG A 10 -23.08 56.09 0.50
C ARG A 10 -23.70 55.27 1.64
N PRO A 11 -25.03 55.17 1.71
CA PRO A 11 -25.75 54.52 2.80
C PRO A 11 -25.75 52.99 2.69
N ILE A 12 -25.71 52.36 3.86
CA ILE A 12 -25.77 50.91 4.11
C ILE A 12 -27.21 50.43 3.88
N LEU A 13 -27.38 49.51 2.94
CA LEU A 13 -28.64 48.77 2.72
C LEU A 13 -28.47 47.35 3.28
N ALA A 14 -29.25 47.02 4.31
CA ALA A 14 -29.35 45.70 4.90
C ALA A 14 -30.26 44.78 4.06
N PRO A 15 -29.90 43.50 3.87
CA PRO A 15 -30.85 42.47 3.48
C PRO A 15 -31.34 41.64 4.68
N SER A 16 -32.63 41.34 4.63
CA SER A 16 -33.48 40.69 5.61
C SER A 16 -33.04 39.31 6.10
N LEU A 17 -33.18 39.11 7.43
CA LEU A 17 -33.13 37.81 8.11
C LEU A 17 -34.22 36.86 7.59
N SER A 18 -33.82 35.79 6.89
CA SER A 18 -34.69 34.67 6.58
C SER A 18 -34.69 33.66 7.74
N LYS A 19 -35.91 33.32 8.18
CA LYS A 19 -36.22 32.47 9.32
C LYS A 19 -35.60 31.07 9.18
N PHE A 20 -34.81 30.67 10.19
CA PHE A 20 -34.44 29.28 10.44
C PHE A 20 -35.70 28.41 10.60
N ARG A 21 -35.86 27.42 9.72
CA ARG A 21 -36.90 26.39 9.81
C ARG A 21 -36.27 25.13 10.43
N VAL A 22 -36.63 24.87 11.69
CA VAL A 22 -36.36 23.64 12.43
C VAL A 22 -37.22 22.51 11.85
N PRO A 23 -36.67 21.34 11.49
CA PRO A 23 -37.49 20.16 11.22
C PRO A 23 -37.73 19.39 12.53
N ASN A 24 -39.01 19.23 12.87
CA ASN A 24 -39.51 18.44 13.98
C ASN A 24 -39.11 16.96 13.86
N ARG A 25 -38.62 16.40 14.97
CA ARG A 25 -38.63 14.96 15.28
C ARG A 25 -40.07 14.47 15.42
N PRO A 26 -40.35 13.23 15.02
CA PRO A 26 -41.12 12.35 15.89
C PRO A 26 -40.35 11.06 16.19
N THR A 27 -40.31 10.75 17.48
CA THR A 27 -40.02 9.45 18.07
C THR A 27 -41.20 8.50 17.86
N THR A 28 -40.95 7.29 17.33
CA THR A 28 -41.66 6.06 17.74
C THR A 28 -40.81 4.84 17.37
N PHE A 29 -40.28 4.18 18.40
CA PHE A 29 -39.87 2.79 18.35
C PHE A 29 -41.13 1.92 18.31
N SER A 30 -41.22 0.98 17.36
CA SER A 30 -42.21 -0.10 17.39
C SER A 30 -41.53 -1.42 17.05
N LEU A 31 -41.58 -2.33 18.01
CA LEU A 31 -41.09 -3.70 18.00
C LEU A 31 -42.32 -4.60 17.84
N SER A 32 -42.60 -5.12 16.64
CA SER A 32 -43.38 -6.36 16.46
C SER A 32 -43.59 -6.72 14.99
N ARG A 33 -43.25 -7.98 14.66
CA ARG A 33 -43.87 -8.91 13.69
C ARG A 33 -43.93 -8.48 12.22
N ILE A 34 -43.27 -9.27 11.36
CA ILE A 34 -43.90 -10.28 10.49
C ILE A 34 -42.76 -11.17 9.95
N PHE A 35 -42.68 -12.39 10.46
CA PHE A 35 -41.93 -13.50 9.86
C PHE A 35 -42.94 -14.62 9.71
N GLU A 36 -43.40 -14.87 8.49
CA GLU A 36 -44.13 -16.09 8.12
C GLU A 36 -43.55 -16.66 6.83
N HIS A 37 -43.06 -17.90 6.97
CA HIS A 37 -43.00 -19.02 6.03
C HIS A 37 -42.64 -18.83 4.55
N ASN A 38 -41.59 -19.52 4.07
CA ASN A 38 -41.70 -20.93 3.65
C ASN A 38 -40.32 -21.60 3.37
N PRO A 39 -40.14 -22.92 3.63
CA PRO A 39 -38.88 -23.65 3.48
C PRO A 39 -38.83 -24.51 2.20
N ARG A 40 -37.67 -24.59 1.53
CA ARG A 40 -37.32 -25.72 0.62
C ARG A 40 -35.82 -25.97 0.66
N LEU A 41 -35.39 -27.03 1.33
CA LEU A 41 -34.05 -27.61 1.23
C LEU A 41 -34.18 -29.15 1.29
N THR A 42 -34.12 -29.76 0.12
CA THR A 42 -34.15 -31.22 -0.08
C THR A 42 -32.76 -31.81 0.19
N LYS A 43 -32.71 -32.80 1.10
CA LYS A 43 -31.56 -33.69 1.35
C LYS A 43 -31.51 -34.79 0.28
N SER A 44 -30.34 -35.06 -0.31
CA SER A 44 -30.09 -36.34 -1.00
C SER A 44 -28.94 -37.08 -0.33
N LYS A 45 -29.27 -38.24 0.24
CA LYS A 45 -28.34 -39.25 0.80
C LYS A 45 -27.74 -40.08 -0.33
N TRP A 46 -26.43 -40.32 -0.27
CA TRP A 46 -25.70 -41.25 -1.14
C TRP A 46 -25.88 -42.70 -0.67
N LYS A 47 -26.05 -43.62 -1.62
CA LYS A 47 -26.26 -45.06 -1.41
C LYS A 47 -25.06 -45.83 -1.98
N ILE A 48 -24.49 -46.72 -1.17
CA ILE A 48 -23.36 -47.60 -1.49
C ILE A 48 -23.87 -48.89 -2.15
N SER A 49 -23.10 -49.46 -3.07
CA SER A 49 -23.23 -50.86 -3.47
C SER A 49 -21.84 -51.46 -3.70
N CYS A 50 -21.51 -52.48 -2.91
CA CYS A 50 -20.44 -53.44 -3.17
C CYS A 50 -21.06 -54.70 -3.79
N PHE A 51 -20.33 -55.37 -4.69
CA PHE A 51 -20.53 -56.79 -5.02
C PHE A 51 -19.18 -57.51 -5.10
N ARG A 52 -19.23 -58.82 -4.84
CA ARG A 52 -18.18 -59.74 -4.37
C ARG A 52 -18.14 -61.01 -5.25
N HIS A 53 -17.05 -61.79 -5.11
CA HIS A 53 -16.83 -63.26 -5.32
C HIS A 53 -16.29 -63.71 -6.70
N GLU A 54 -15.45 -64.75 -6.88
CA GLU A 54 -14.50 -65.57 -6.06
C GLU A 54 -13.79 -66.64 -6.95
N GLY A 55 -12.64 -67.20 -6.51
CA GLY A 55 -12.06 -68.56 -6.84
C GLY A 55 -11.10 -68.69 -8.04
N PHE A 56 -10.07 -69.56 -8.13
CA PHE A 56 -9.37 -70.55 -7.27
C PHE A 56 -8.01 -70.93 -7.97
N SER A 57 -7.03 -71.47 -7.22
CA SER A 57 -5.61 -71.84 -7.57
C SER A 57 -5.45 -73.31 -8.07
N PRO A 58 -4.27 -73.98 -8.23
CA PRO A 58 -2.87 -73.59 -8.59
C PRO A 58 -2.18 -74.54 -9.65
N GLU A 59 -1.06 -74.16 -10.28
CA GLU A 59 0.07 -75.07 -10.65
C GLU A 59 1.31 -74.28 -11.15
N ASN A 60 2.52 -74.80 -10.89
CA ASN A 60 3.86 -74.24 -11.19
C ASN A 60 4.76 -75.44 -11.62
N PRO A 61 5.92 -75.34 -12.32
CA PRO A 61 6.93 -74.26 -12.19
C PRO A 61 7.84 -73.86 -13.40
N LYS A 62 8.30 -72.58 -13.37
CA LYS A 62 9.63 -72.00 -13.76
C LYS A 62 10.10 -71.98 -15.24
N PRO A 63 11.12 -71.15 -15.60
CA PRO A 63 11.32 -69.71 -15.33
C PRO A 63 11.76 -68.94 -16.61
N GLU A 64 11.25 -67.74 -16.91
CA GLU A 64 11.82 -66.92 -17.99
C GLU A 64 11.78 -65.41 -17.69
N TYR A 65 12.82 -64.75 -18.17
CA TYR A 65 13.33 -63.43 -17.84
C TYR A 65 12.29 -62.29 -17.90
N ILE A 66 12.29 -61.39 -16.90
CA ILE A 66 11.52 -60.14 -16.92
C ILE A 66 12.40 -59.02 -17.49
N GLU A 67 12.14 -58.61 -18.72
CA GLU A 67 12.47 -57.27 -19.20
C GLU A 67 11.36 -56.30 -18.75
N HIS A 68 11.74 -55.30 -17.95
CA HIS A 68 10.86 -54.21 -17.55
C HIS A 68 10.67 -53.23 -18.72
N PHE A 69 9.67 -53.45 -19.57
CA PHE A 69 9.11 -52.38 -20.41
C PHE A 69 8.19 -51.50 -19.54
N LEU A 70 8.66 -50.30 -19.21
CA LEU A 70 7.84 -49.21 -18.68
C LEU A 70 6.94 -48.68 -19.81
N PRO A 71 5.61 -48.52 -19.62
CA PRO A 71 4.73 -48.05 -20.69
C PRO A 71 5.00 -46.58 -21.04
N GLU A 72 5.27 -46.31 -22.31
CA GLU A 72 5.37 -44.98 -22.95
C GLU A 72 4.12 -44.10 -22.68
N GLU A 73 3.00 -44.73 -22.32
CA GLU A 73 1.73 -44.12 -21.95
C GLU A 73 1.81 -43.27 -20.66
N LEU A 74 2.68 -43.65 -19.69
CA LEU A 74 2.88 -42.86 -18.47
C LEU A 74 3.66 -41.56 -18.74
N VAL A 75 4.61 -41.59 -19.69
CA VAL A 75 5.43 -40.43 -20.07
C VAL A 75 4.61 -39.42 -20.89
N GLN A 76 3.76 -39.88 -21.81
CA GLN A 76 2.83 -39.00 -22.54
C GLN A 76 1.75 -38.44 -21.63
N THR A 77 1.30 -39.18 -20.62
CA THR A 77 0.33 -38.68 -19.64
C THR A 77 0.91 -37.56 -18.77
N GLU A 78 2.19 -37.63 -18.38
CA GLU A 78 2.89 -36.56 -17.67
C GLU A 78 3.08 -35.31 -18.54
N LEU A 79 3.47 -35.49 -19.80
CA LEU A 79 3.72 -34.38 -20.73
C LEU A 79 2.41 -33.69 -21.17
N TYR A 80 1.33 -34.46 -21.31
CA TYR A 80 -0.02 -33.94 -21.58
C TYR A 80 -0.62 -33.24 -20.35
N LYS A 81 -0.46 -33.81 -19.15
CA LYS A 81 -0.88 -33.16 -17.88
C LYS A 81 -0.12 -31.86 -17.61
N SER A 82 1.17 -31.79 -17.93
CA SER A 82 1.97 -30.57 -17.82
C SER A 82 1.44 -29.46 -18.75
N SER A 83 1.05 -29.81 -19.99
CA SER A 83 0.47 -28.84 -20.94
C SER A 83 -0.94 -28.38 -20.54
N ALA A 84 -1.74 -29.26 -19.92
CA ALA A 84 -3.07 -28.95 -19.40
C ALA A 84 -3.00 -28.03 -18.16
N HIS A 85 -2.09 -28.32 -17.22
CA HIS A 85 -1.85 -27.48 -16.04
C HIS A 85 -1.31 -26.08 -16.40
N ARG A 86 -0.51 -25.96 -17.47
CA ARG A 86 0.01 -24.66 -17.94
C ARG A 86 -1.06 -23.78 -18.59
N ARG A 87 -2.13 -24.37 -19.14
CA ARG A 87 -3.32 -23.65 -19.63
C ARG A 87 -4.19 -23.14 -18.48
N ASP A 88 -4.34 -23.95 -17.42
CA ASP A 88 -5.23 -23.68 -16.29
C ASP A 88 -4.75 -22.52 -15.37
N TRP A 89 -3.43 -22.38 -15.20
CA TRP A 89 -2.86 -21.27 -14.42
C TRP A 89 -3.10 -19.90 -15.09
N LYS A 90 -3.05 -19.82 -16.42
CA LYS A 90 -3.29 -18.57 -17.15
C LYS A 90 -4.74 -18.12 -17.06
N SER A 91 -5.70 -19.05 -17.15
CA SER A 91 -7.12 -18.75 -16.94
C SER A 91 -7.39 -18.32 -15.50
N THR A 92 -6.81 -19.01 -14.52
CA THR A 92 -6.94 -18.67 -13.10
C THR A 92 -6.40 -17.27 -12.79
N LEU A 93 -5.21 -16.93 -13.32
CA LEU A 93 -4.64 -15.60 -13.17
C LEU A 93 -5.51 -14.51 -13.83
N LYS A 94 -6.06 -14.79 -15.01
CA LYS A 94 -6.94 -13.86 -15.71
C LYS A 94 -8.24 -13.65 -14.94
N GLU A 95 -8.84 -14.71 -14.43
CA GLU A 95 -10.05 -14.63 -13.60
C GLU A 95 -9.80 -13.85 -12.32
N ALA A 96 -8.69 -14.12 -11.62
CA ALA A 96 -8.28 -13.36 -10.45
C ALA A 96 -8.06 -11.88 -10.79
N ALA A 97 -7.38 -11.58 -11.90
CA ALA A 97 -7.17 -10.21 -12.37
C ALA A 97 -8.49 -9.50 -12.70
N ASP A 98 -9.46 -10.19 -13.31
CA ASP A 98 -10.78 -9.65 -13.63
C ASP A 98 -11.62 -9.42 -12.36
N VAL A 99 -11.53 -10.30 -11.35
CA VAL A 99 -12.15 -10.10 -10.04
C VAL A 99 -11.54 -8.90 -9.33
N VAL A 100 -10.21 -8.78 -9.31
CA VAL A 100 -9.50 -7.64 -8.71
C VAL A 100 -9.85 -6.35 -9.45
N SER A 101 -9.86 -6.36 -10.79
CA SER A 101 -10.21 -5.18 -11.58
C SER A 101 -11.64 -4.71 -11.31
N ARG A 102 -12.59 -5.63 -11.16
CA ARG A 102 -13.98 -5.30 -10.78
C ARG A 102 -14.07 -4.75 -9.36
N ALA A 103 -13.26 -5.29 -8.44
CA ALA A 103 -13.25 -4.85 -7.05
C ALA A 103 -12.58 -3.50 -6.83
N VAL A 104 -11.63 -3.12 -7.70
CA VAL A 104 -10.79 -1.92 -7.57
C VAL A 104 -11.31 -0.74 -8.42
N GLY A 105 -12.11 -1.01 -9.46
CA GLY A 105 -12.76 0.02 -10.28
C GLY A 105 -11.98 0.39 -11.54
N SER A 106 -12.41 1.46 -12.22
CA SER A 106 -11.76 1.97 -13.43
C SER A 106 -10.44 2.69 -13.12
N GLY A 107 -9.63 3.00 -14.15
CA GLY A 107 -8.44 3.84 -14.01
C GLY A 107 -8.76 5.32 -13.79
N TRP A 108 -7.72 6.15 -13.77
CA TRP A 108 -7.82 7.61 -13.76
C TRP A 108 -7.65 8.17 -15.17
N THR A 109 -8.27 9.32 -15.42
CA THR A 109 -8.09 10.08 -16.67
C THR A 109 -6.83 10.92 -16.57
N VAL A 110 -5.69 10.40 -17.03
CA VAL A 110 -4.37 11.01 -16.85
C VAL A 110 -4.06 12.03 -17.98
N PRO A 111 -3.83 13.32 -17.69
CA PRO A 111 -3.59 14.32 -18.74
C PRO A 111 -2.14 14.36 -19.25
N TRP A 112 -1.16 13.80 -18.52
CA TRP A 112 0.26 13.80 -18.89
C TRP A 112 0.76 12.49 -19.50
N THR A 113 1.98 12.54 -20.06
CA THR A 113 2.66 11.44 -20.75
C THR A 113 3.61 10.68 -19.82
N ALA A 114 4.18 9.56 -20.31
CA ALA A 114 5.15 8.77 -19.57
C ALA A 114 6.45 9.54 -19.28
N GLU A 115 6.80 10.50 -20.14
CA GLU A 115 7.94 11.39 -19.94
C GLU A 115 7.76 12.23 -18.67
N THR A 116 6.57 12.80 -18.45
CA THR A 116 6.26 13.55 -17.23
C THR A 116 6.32 12.66 -15.98
N ILE A 117 5.83 11.41 -16.09
CA ILE A 117 5.92 10.44 -14.99
C ILE A 117 7.38 10.21 -14.62
N LEU A 118 8.22 9.89 -15.62
CA LEU A 118 9.63 9.63 -15.41
C LEU A 118 10.36 10.87 -14.87
N GLN A 119 10.10 12.05 -15.44
CA GLN A 119 10.68 13.31 -14.99
C GLN A 119 10.38 13.58 -13.52
N VAL A 120 9.12 13.48 -13.10
CA VAL A 120 8.73 13.73 -11.71
C VAL A 120 9.38 12.71 -10.77
N MET A 121 9.34 11.42 -11.12
CA MET A 121 9.93 10.38 -10.28
C MET A 121 11.46 10.51 -10.16
N LEU A 122 12.15 10.81 -11.25
CA LEU A 122 13.60 11.02 -11.24
C LEU A 122 13.98 12.27 -10.44
N LEU A 123 13.27 13.39 -10.64
CA LEU A 123 13.52 14.61 -9.87
C LEU A 123 13.24 14.40 -8.39
N TRP A 124 12.18 13.66 -8.04
CA TRP A 124 11.87 13.33 -6.65
C TRP A 124 12.98 12.47 -6.00
N VAL A 125 13.40 11.37 -6.63
CA VAL A 125 14.50 10.52 -6.12
C VAL A 125 15.81 11.30 -6.01
N ALA A 126 16.15 12.09 -7.04
CA ALA A 126 17.36 12.89 -7.05
C ALA A 126 17.34 13.96 -5.95
N ALA A 127 16.20 14.63 -5.74
CA ALA A 127 16.04 15.62 -4.68
C ALA A 127 16.15 14.98 -3.29
N PHE A 128 15.49 13.84 -3.06
CA PHE A 128 15.59 13.09 -1.81
C PHE A 128 17.05 12.74 -1.49
N TRP A 129 17.76 12.14 -2.45
CA TRP A 129 19.18 11.78 -2.27
C TRP A 129 20.05 13.01 -2.04
N PHE A 130 19.90 14.06 -2.86
CA PHE A 130 20.71 15.27 -2.78
C PHE A 130 20.48 16.01 -1.46
N ILE A 131 19.23 16.14 -1.01
CA ILE A 131 18.89 16.85 0.23
C ILE A 131 19.44 16.09 1.44
N GLY A 132 19.12 14.80 1.56
CA GLY A 132 19.49 13.99 2.73
C GLY A 132 20.99 13.67 2.81
N SER A 133 21.63 13.43 1.67
CA SER A 133 23.03 12.97 1.65
C SER A 133 24.05 14.10 1.47
N TRP A 134 23.66 15.24 0.88
CA TRP A 134 24.58 16.33 0.58
C TRP A 134 24.16 17.65 1.22
N MET A 135 22.99 18.18 0.88
CA MET A 135 22.60 19.54 1.26
C MET A 135 22.52 19.72 2.78
N ILE A 136 21.84 18.82 3.49
CA ILE A 136 21.67 18.92 4.94
C ILE A 136 22.97 18.63 5.71
N PRO A 137 23.73 17.56 5.41
CA PRO A 137 25.04 17.33 6.04
C PRO A 137 26.03 18.48 5.80
N PHE A 138 26.06 19.04 4.58
CA PHE A 138 26.91 20.19 4.26
C PHE A 138 26.52 21.45 5.05
N ALA A 139 25.22 21.75 5.14
CA ALA A 139 24.72 22.86 5.93
C ALA A 139 25.04 22.68 7.43
N ALA A 140 24.92 21.45 7.95
CA ALA A 140 25.28 21.12 9.33
C ALA A 140 26.77 21.35 9.60
N HIS A 141 27.63 20.89 8.68
CA HIS A 141 29.08 21.09 8.76
C HIS A 141 29.45 22.58 8.72
N MET A 142 28.83 23.36 7.83
CA MET A 142 29.03 24.82 7.77
C MET A 142 28.59 25.54 9.05
N ALA A 143 27.54 25.04 9.71
CA ALA A 143 27.08 25.56 10.99
C ALA A 143 27.95 25.11 12.18
N GLY A 144 28.97 24.27 11.95
CA GLY A 144 29.88 23.78 12.98
C GLY A 144 29.34 22.60 13.81
N PHE A 145 28.27 21.94 13.35
CA PHE A 145 27.68 20.78 14.03
C PHE A 145 27.92 19.49 13.25
N SER A 146 28.19 18.39 13.96
CA SER A 146 28.15 17.05 13.36
C SER A 146 26.99 16.26 13.96
N LYS A 147 26.26 15.49 13.14
CA LYS A 147 25.13 14.66 13.60
C LYS A 147 25.54 13.73 14.76
N GLU A 148 26.75 13.18 14.69
CA GLU A 148 27.28 12.24 15.68
C GLU A 148 27.61 12.90 17.03
N SER A 149 27.92 14.20 17.04
CA SER A 149 28.15 14.95 18.29
C SER A 149 26.86 15.33 19.03
N LEU A 150 25.70 15.21 18.36
CA LEU A 150 24.42 15.57 18.94
C LEU A 150 23.94 14.50 19.93
N THR A 151 23.24 14.96 20.96
CA THR A 151 22.46 14.09 21.85
C THR A 151 21.41 13.31 21.07
N PHE A 152 20.87 12.23 21.63
CA PHE A 152 19.80 11.45 20.97
C PHE A 152 18.60 12.32 20.54
N LYS A 153 18.23 13.30 21.37
CA LYS A 153 17.19 14.30 21.04
C LYS A 153 17.61 15.19 19.87
N GLY A 154 18.86 15.65 19.85
CA GLY A 154 19.41 16.44 18.75
C GLY A 154 19.45 15.66 17.44
N GLN A 155 19.83 14.39 17.46
CA GLN A 155 19.80 13.52 16.28
C GLN A 155 18.37 13.27 15.77
N ALA A 156 17.40 13.09 16.68
CA ALA A 156 16.01 12.92 16.32
C ALA A 156 15.42 14.20 15.71
N LEU A 157 15.71 15.36 16.29
CA LEU A 157 15.30 16.66 15.75
C LEU A 157 15.94 16.92 14.38
N PHE A 158 17.23 16.60 14.23
CA PHE A 158 17.93 16.71 12.95
C PHE A 158 17.23 15.85 11.89
N SER A 159 16.90 14.60 12.22
CA SER A 159 16.21 13.69 11.30
C SER A 159 14.81 14.19 10.92
N LEU A 160 14.07 14.77 11.87
CA LEU A 160 12.77 15.40 11.61
C LEU A 160 12.89 16.59 10.65
N VAL A 161 13.89 17.46 10.84
CA VAL A 161 14.12 18.61 9.96
C VAL A 161 14.49 18.13 8.54
N THR A 162 15.34 17.12 8.42
CA THR A 162 15.68 16.51 7.13
C THR A 162 14.45 15.97 6.42
N ASP A 163 13.66 15.13 7.09
CA ASP A 163 12.47 14.50 6.50
C ASP A 163 11.42 15.51 6.06
N VAL A 164 11.14 16.53 6.89
CA VAL A 164 10.22 17.62 6.52
C VAL A 164 10.75 18.41 5.31
N THR A 165 12.06 18.66 5.25
CA THR A 165 12.68 19.38 4.12
C THR A 165 12.56 18.57 2.82
N GLU A 166 12.84 17.26 2.87
CA GLU A 166 12.71 16.35 1.74
C GLU A 166 11.25 16.24 1.27
N GLY A 167 10.31 16.07 2.20
CA GLY A 167 8.88 16.01 1.91
C GLY A 167 8.35 17.27 1.24
N LEU A 168 8.69 18.44 1.77
CA LEU A 168 8.32 19.73 1.18
C LEU A 168 8.93 19.94 -0.20
N ALA A 169 10.20 19.58 -0.40
CA ALA A 169 10.85 19.64 -1.71
C ALA A 169 10.17 18.70 -2.72
N GLY A 170 9.83 17.48 -2.30
CA GLY A 170 9.10 16.52 -3.12
C GLY A 170 7.72 17.05 -3.57
N ILE A 171 6.95 17.64 -2.65
CA ILE A 171 5.67 18.28 -2.98
C ILE A 171 5.87 19.46 -3.92
N ALA A 172 6.89 20.29 -3.69
CA ALA A 172 7.18 21.44 -4.55
C ALA A 172 7.53 21.02 -5.98
N ILE A 173 8.32 19.95 -6.15
CA ILE A 173 8.64 19.36 -7.45
C ILE A 173 7.38 18.85 -8.13
N LEU A 174 6.56 18.09 -7.40
CA LEU A 174 5.31 17.54 -7.91
C LEU A 174 4.36 18.67 -8.36
N HIS A 175 4.12 19.65 -7.51
CA HIS A 175 3.27 20.80 -7.81
C HIS A 175 3.80 21.59 -9.01
N ARG A 176 5.10 21.84 -9.08
CA ARG A 176 5.72 22.56 -10.20
C ARG A 176 5.53 21.81 -11.52
N CYS A 177 5.79 20.51 -11.54
CA CYS A 177 5.66 19.70 -12.76
C CYS A 177 4.18 19.53 -13.18
N LEU A 178 3.26 19.49 -12.22
CA LEU A 178 1.83 19.34 -12.49
C LEU A 178 1.10 20.66 -12.74
N SER A 179 1.72 21.80 -12.43
CA SER A 179 1.11 23.14 -12.56
C SER A 179 0.53 23.42 -13.94
N HIS A 180 1.17 22.92 -15.00
CA HIS A 180 0.73 23.09 -16.38
C HIS A 180 -0.57 22.35 -16.72
N PHE A 181 -0.91 21.30 -15.95
CA PHE A 181 -2.07 20.44 -16.20
C PHE A 181 -3.30 20.82 -15.37
N HIS A 182 -3.28 21.95 -14.65
CA HIS A 182 -4.42 22.39 -13.87
C HIS A 182 -5.57 22.92 -14.77
N PRO A 183 -6.83 22.65 -14.41
CA PRO A 183 -7.28 21.97 -13.19
C PRO A 183 -7.22 20.43 -13.31
N LEU A 184 -6.73 19.77 -12.25
CA LEU A 184 -6.77 18.32 -12.13
C LEU A 184 -8.19 17.80 -11.83
N PRO A 185 -8.53 16.55 -12.19
CA PRO A 185 -9.76 15.90 -11.78
C PRO A 185 -9.96 15.94 -10.25
N SER A 186 -11.22 16.06 -9.81
CA SER A 186 -11.56 16.25 -8.39
C SER A 186 -11.28 15.04 -7.49
N ASP A 187 -10.96 13.89 -8.07
CA ASP A 187 -10.67 12.63 -7.39
C ASP A 187 -9.16 12.31 -7.30
N TRP A 188 -8.28 13.20 -7.76
CA TRP A 188 -6.84 12.92 -7.85
C TRP A 188 -6.12 12.93 -6.49
N PHE A 189 -6.11 14.08 -5.82
CA PHE A 189 -5.53 14.26 -4.49
C PHE A 189 -6.64 14.50 -3.46
N LYS A 190 -7.61 13.59 -3.40
CA LYS A 190 -8.76 13.72 -2.52
C LYS A 190 -8.39 13.38 -1.07
N PHE A 191 -8.72 14.28 -0.16
CA PHE A 191 -8.64 14.09 1.29
C PHE A 191 -10.03 14.22 1.89
N SER A 192 -10.65 13.10 2.28
CA SER A 192 -11.99 13.08 2.88
C SER A 192 -12.03 12.20 4.12
N LEU A 193 -12.39 12.80 5.26
CA LEU A 193 -12.68 12.04 6.48
C LEU A 193 -13.99 11.23 6.37
N ARG A 194 -14.88 11.62 5.44
CA ARG A 194 -16.16 10.93 5.20
C ARG A 194 -15.95 9.73 4.29
N GLY A 195 -16.59 8.61 4.63
CA GLY A 195 -16.63 7.38 3.82
C GLY A 195 -16.64 6.11 4.67
N LYS A 196 -16.77 4.95 4.03
CA LYS A 196 -16.67 3.62 4.67
C LYS A 196 -15.25 3.04 4.61
N TRP A 197 -14.26 3.86 4.26
CA TRP A 197 -12.88 3.43 4.05
C TRP A 197 -12.18 2.97 5.32
N LEU A 198 -12.71 3.30 6.51
CA LEU A 198 -12.21 2.75 7.78
C LEU A 198 -12.30 1.20 7.81
N PHE A 199 -13.30 0.63 7.14
CA PHE A 199 -13.41 -0.82 7.00
C PHE A 199 -12.28 -1.38 6.13
N ASP A 200 -11.94 -0.71 5.02
CA ASP A 200 -10.83 -1.12 4.16
C ASP A 200 -9.49 -1.01 4.91
N VAL A 201 -9.30 0.02 5.74
CA VAL A 201 -8.11 0.15 6.63
C VAL A 201 -8.07 -0.97 7.66
N ALA A 202 -9.18 -1.27 8.33
CA ALA A 202 -9.24 -2.36 9.30
C ALA A 202 -8.89 -3.71 8.65
N LEU A 203 -9.42 -3.98 7.44
CA LEU A 203 -9.07 -5.17 6.67
C LEU A 203 -7.58 -5.19 6.28
N GLY A 204 -7.02 -4.03 5.92
CA GLY A 204 -5.58 -3.88 5.68
C GLY A 204 -4.73 -4.21 6.92
N CYS A 205 -5.13 -3.74 8.10
CA CYS A 205 -4.44 -4.04 9.36
C CYS A 205 -4.45 -5.54 9.70
N LEU A 206 -5.51 -6.27 9.32
CA LEU A 206 -5.56 -7.72 9.48
C LEU A 206 -4.48 -8.45 8.67
N MET A 207 -3.89 -7.80 7.65
CA MET A 207 -2.80 -8.38 6.85
C MET A 207 -1.42 -8.21 7.50
N PHE A 208 -1.29 -7.43 8.59
CA PHE A 208 0.00 -7.15 9.24
C PHE A 208 0.77 -8.41 9.70
N PRO A 209 0.12 -9.43 10.30
CA PRO A 209 0.81 -10.68 10.65
C PRO A 209 1.41 -11.38 9.43
N PHE A 210 0.72 -11.31 8.29
CA PHE A 210 1.20 -11.89 7.04
C PHE A 210 2.37 -11.09 6.45
N VAL A 211 2.33 -9.75 6.52
CA VAL A 211 3.47 -8.90 6.15
C VAL A 211 4.70 -9.28 7.00
N ASN A 212 4.52 -9.51 8.30
CA ASN A 212 5.61 -9.93 9.19
C ASN A 212 6.16 -11.32 8.80
N GLN A 213 5.29 -12.28 8.48
CA GLN A 213 5.72 -13.60 7.98
C GLN A 213 6.52 -13.48 6.68
N LEU A 214 6.08 -12.64 5.74
CA LEU A 214 6.82 -12.36 4.51
C LEU A 214 8.19 -11.73 4.80
N SER A 215 8.29 -10.87 5.82
CA SER A 215 9.57 -10.31 6.26
C SER A 215 10.52 -11.41 6.74
N GLN A 216 10.06 -12.33 7.58
CA GLN A 216 10.87 -13.46 8.06
C GLN A 216 11.29 -14.41 6.94
N PHE A 217 10.37 -14.67 6.00
CA PHE A 217 10.67 -15.46 4.82
C PHE A 217 11.72 -14.77 3.93
N ASN A 218 11.62 -13.46 3.72
CA ASN A 218 12.57 -12.70 2.92
C ASN A 218 13.99 -12.72 3.53
N LEU A 219 14.10 -12.63 4.86
CA LEU A 219 15.37 -12.77 5.57
C LEU A 219 15.96 -14.18 5.41
N THR A 220 15.12 -15.22 5.46
CA THR A 220 15.55 -16.61 5.23
C THR A 220 16.08 -16.85 3.81
N LEU A 221 15.53 -16.16 2.80
CA LEU A 221 15.96 -16.29 1.40
C LEU A 221 17.28 -15.57 1.09
N LEU A 222 17.62 -14.53 1.84
CA LEU A 222 18.83 -13.70 1.61
C LEU A 222 19.82 -13.77 2.79
N PRO A 223 20.31 -14.97 3.20
CA PRO A 223 21.22 -15.10 4.33
C PRO A 223 22.66 -14.63 4.03
N LEU A 224 22.96 -14.27 2.77
CA LEU A 224 24.33 -14.13 2.25
C LEU A 224 24.87 -12.69 2.13
N MET A 225 24.08 -11.67 2.48
CA MET A 225 24.62 -10.32 2.60
C MET A 225 25.09 -10.18 4.05
N PRO A 226 26.41 -10.16 4.33
CA PRO A 226 26.88 -9.89 5.68
C PRO A 226 26.22 -8.60 6.14
N SER A 227 25.55 -8.64 7.28
CA SER A 227 25.16 -7.47 8.04
C SER A 227 26.45 -6.67 8.22
N THR A 228 26.70 -5.70 7.34
CA THR A 228 27.68 -4.64 7.57
C THR A 228 27.52 -4.22 9.02
N PRO A 229 28.63 -4.10 9.80
CA PRO A 229 28.56 -3.94 11.25
C PRO A 229 27.45 -2.97 11.56
N VAL A 230 26.39 -3.50 12.16
CA VAL A 230 25.09 -2.83 12.24
C VAL A 230 25.32 -1.58 13.06
N THR A 231 25.62 -0.47 12.39
CA THR A 231 25.34 0.83 12.96
C THR A 231 23.85 0.80 13.17
N LEU A 232 23.44 0.54 14.41
CA LEU A 232 22.05 0.59 14.83
C LEU A 232 21.46 1.85 14.23
N SER A 233 20.33 1.71 13.56
CA SER A 233 19.63 2.86 13.02
C SER A 233 19.44 3.89 14.13
N SER A 234 19.44 5.18 13.79
CA SER A 234 19.30 6.23 14.81
C SER A 234 18.00 6.07 15.63
N VAL A 235 16.99 5.41 15.06
CA VAL A 235 15.78 4.96 15.75
C VAL A 235 16.09 3.92 16.82
N GLU A 236 16.76 2.81 16.47
CA GLU A 236 17.14 1.75 17.43
C GLU A 236 18.04 2.29 18.54
N GLN A 237 18.99 3.18 18.23
CA GLN A 237 19.82 3.83 19.23
C GLN A 237 18.99 4.63 20.25
N SER A 238 17.97 5.37 19.78
CA SER A 238 17.09 6.12 20.67
C SER A 238 16.24 5.23 21.59
N ILE A 239 15.82 4.06 21.08
CA ILE A 239 15.05 3.06 21.84
C ILE A 239 15.93 2.42 22.91
N LEU A 240 17.16 2.03 22.56
CA LEU A 240 18.12 1.47 23.52
C LEU A 240 18.49 2.48 24.61
N ALA A 241 18.62 3.76 24.25
CA ALA A 241 18.88 4.85 25.19
C ALA A 241 17.66 5.20 26.07
N ARG A 242 16.45 4.69 25.73
CA ARG A 242 15.18 4.97 26.40
C ARG A 242 14.92 6.48 26.59
N ASP A 243 15.33 7.30 25.62
CA ASP A 243 15.07 8.75 25.65
C ASP A 243 13.65 9.03 25.11
N PRO A 244 12.69 9.44 25.96
CA PRO A 244 11.30 9.55 25.54
C PRO A 244 11.07 10.64 24.49
N VAL A 245 11.90 11.70 24.50
CA VAL A 245 11.76 12.80 23.53
C VAL A 245 12.32 12.37 22.18
N ALA A 246 13.48 11.71 22.16
CA ALA A 246 14.06 11.19 20.93
C ALA A 246 13.13 10.13 20.29
N MET A 247 12.60 9.22 21.10
CA MET A 247 11.65 8.20 20.64
C MET A 247 10.37 8.83 20.08
N ALA A 248 9.79 9.83 20.75
CA ALA A 248 8.60 10.51 20.26
C ALA A 248 8.85 11.24 18.93
N LEU A 249 9.99 11.90 18.78
CA LEU A 249 10.39 12.56 17.53
C LEU A 249 10.55 11.55 16.39
N TYR A 250 11.25 10.44 16.61
CA TYR A 250 11.38 9.38 15.60
C TYR A 250 10.04 8.70 15.27
N ALA A 251 9.16 8.52 16.25
CA ALA A 251 7.82 8.01 16.02
C ALA A 251 7.01 8.94 15.08
N ILE A 252 7.13 10.26 15.26
CA ILE A 252 6.51 11.25 14.36
C ILE A 252 7.10 11.15 12.95
N VAL A 253 8.43 11.12 12.81
CA VAL A 253 9.09 11.00 11.50
C VAL A 253 8.63 9.74 10.77
N VAL A 254 8.79 8.58 11.41
CA VAL A 254 8.57 7.27 10.78
C VAL A 254 7.09 6.95 10.61
N SER A 255 6.23 7.38 11.54
CA SER A 255 4.80 6.98 11.52
C SER A 255 3.88 8.06 10.97
N VAL A 256 4.34 9.31 10.79
CA VAL A 256 3.49 10.40 10.29
C VAL A 256 4.09 11.05 9.06
N CYS A 257 5.29 11.62 9.17
CA CYS A 257 5.86 12.43 8.09
C CYS A 257 6.17 11.58 6.86
N ALA A 258 6.97 10.52 6.99
CA ALA A 258 7.33 9.65 5.88
C ALA A 258 6.10 9.04 5.17
N PRO A 259 5.12 8.42 5.88
CA PRO A 259 3.89 7.92 5.25
C PRO A 259 3.12 9.00 4.47
N VAL A 260 3.00 10.22 4.99
CA VAL A 260 2.26 11.29 4.30
C VAL A 260 2.95 11.64 2.97
N TRP A 261 4.26 11.83 2.98
CA TRP A 261 5.01 12.20 1.77
C TRP A 261 5.02 11.08 0.74
N GLU A 262 5.28 9.86 1.19
CA GLU A 262 5.35 8.68 0.31
C GLU A 262 3.99 8.38 -0.33
N GLU A 263 2.89 8.43 0.42
CA GLU A 263 1.57 8.18 -0.16
C GLU A 263 1.16 9.24 -1.18
N ILE A 264 1.54 10.51 -1.01
CA ILE A 264 1.30 11.56 -2.02
C ILE A 264 1.99 11.21 -3.34
N VAL A 265 3.24 10.75 -3.28
CA VAL A 265 4.03 10.42 -4.48
C VAL A 265 3.59 9.10 -5.10
N PHE A 266 3.52 8.03 -4.31
CA PHE A 266 3.26 6.69 -4.85
C PHE A 266 1.78 6.46 -5.16
N ARG A 267 0.86 6.90 -4.28
CA ARG A 267 -0.59 6.68 -4.45
C ARG A 267 -1.26 7.88 -5.08
N GLY A 268 -0.87 9.10 -4.70
CA GLY A 268 -1.45 10.31 -5.28
C GLY A 268 -0.99 10.58 -6.70
N PHE A 269 0.26 10.25 -7.04
CA PHE A 269 0.82 10.54 -8.36
C PHE A 269 1.12 9.28 -9.20
N LEU A 270 2.04 8.42 -8.77
CA LEU A 270 2.57 7.34 -9.61
C LEU A 270 1.50 6.31 -10.00
N LEU A 271 0.77 5.74 -9.04
CA LEU A 271 -0.24 4.72 -9.29
C LEU A 271 -1.33 5.22 -10.27
N PRO A 272 -2.03 6.35 -10.03
CA PRO A 272 -2.98 6.92 -10.98
C PRO A 272 -2.37 7.14 -12.37
N SER A 273 -1.15 7.68 -12.42
CA SER A 273 -0.48 7.97 -13.69
C SER A 273 -0.22 6.72 -14.52
N LEU A 274 0.16 5.60 -13.87
CA LEU A 274 0.37 4.32 -14.54
C LEU A 274 -0.91 3.76 -15.16
N THR A 275 -2.09 4.09 -14.62
CA THR A 275 -3.37 3.61 -15.17
C THR A 275 -3.69 4.10 -16.59
N ARG A 276 -2.93 5.06 -17.11
CA ARG A 276 -2.95 5.45 -18.53
C ARG A 276 -2.45 4.34 -19.46
N TYR A 277 -1.53 3.49 -18.99
CA TYR A 277 -0.79 2.54 -19.82
C TYR A 277 -1.08 1.08 -19.47
N MET A 278 -1.68 0.81 -18.30
CA MET A 278 -1.92 -0.53 -17.81
C MET A 278 -3.18 -0.59 -16.95
N PRO A 279 -3.82 -1.75 -16.78
CA PRO A 279 -4.98 -1.89 -15.91
C PRO A 279 -4.61 -1.62 -14.44
N VAL A 280 -5.60 -1.26 -13.63
CA VAL A 280 -5.37 -0.76 -12.25
C VAL A 280 -4.62 -1.78 -11.38
N TRP A 281 -4.91 -3.07 -11.51
CA TRP A 281 -4.20 -4.11 -10.76
C TRP A 281 -2.70 -4.16 -11.11
N SER A 282 -2.33 -3.95 -12.38
CA SER A 282 -0.94 -3.88 -12.81
C SER A 282 -0.28 -2.60 -12.33
N ALA A 283 -1.00 -1.46 -12.37
CA ALA A 283 -0.51 -0.20 -11.82
C ALA A 283 -0.24 -0.28 -10.31
N ILE A 284 -1.09 -0.98 -9.55
CA ILE A 284 -0.87 -1.28 -8.13
C ILE A 284 0.43 -2.07 -7.96
N LEU A 285 0.62 -3.16 -8.72
CA LEU A 285 1.83 -3.98 -8.61
C LEU A 285 3.10 -3.18 -8.95
N VAL A 286 3.11 -2.47 -10.09
CA VAL A 286 4.28 -1.71 -10.55
C VAL A 286 4.62 -0.56 -9.59
N SER A 287 3.62 0.19 -9.11
CA SER A 287 3.86 1.23 -8.10
C SER A 287 4.35 0.66 -6.76
N SER A 288 3.90 -0.54 -6.37
CA SER A 288 4.36 -1.22 -5.15
C SER A 288 5.80 -1.70 -5.26
N VAL A 289 6.21 -2.17 -6.44
CA VAL A 289 7.61 -2.51 -6.73
C VAL A 289 8.48 -1.24 -6.71
N ALA A 290 8.05 -0.16 -7.34
CA ALA A 290 8.76 1.11 -7.31
C ALA A 290 8.92 1.65 -5.87
N PHE A 291 7.87 1.53 -5.05
CA PHE A 291 7.88 1.88 -3.63
C PHE A 291 8.93 1.07 -2.85
N ALA A 292 8.96 -0.25 -3.02
CA ALA A 292 9.93 -1.11 -2.35
C ALA A 292 11.38 -0.85 -2.82
N LEU A 293 11.59 -0.58 -4.11
CA LEU A 293 12.90 -0.23 -4.66
C LEU A 293 13.43 1.10 -4.11
N ALA A 294 12.56 2.09 -3.87
CA ALA A 294 12.93 3.38 -3.31
C ALA A 294 13.49 3.29 -1.87
N HIS A 295 13.29 2.16 -1.18
CA HIS A 295 13.85 1.93 0.15
C HIS A 295 15.30 1.41 0.13
N PHE A 296 15.83 1.06 -1.05
CA PHE A 296 17.21 0.57 -1.24
C PHE A 296 17.63 -0.57 -0.28
N ASN A 297 16.66 -1.38 0.16
CA ASN A 297 16.89 -2.46 1.12
C ASN A 297 16.29 -3.77 0.62
N VAL A 298 17.14 -4.64 0.08
CA VAL A 298 16.73 -5.94 -0.48
C VAL A 298 16.14 -6.87 0.60
N GLN A 299 16.59 -6.76 1.85
CA GLN A 299 16.07 -7.53 2.99
C GLN A 299 14.64 -7.15 3.38
N ARG A 300 14.12 -6.01 2.92
CA ARG A 300 12.72 -5.59 3.15
C ARG A 300 11.88 -5.56 1.87
N MET A 301 12.44 -5.98 0.74
CA MET A 301 11.79 -5.84 -0.57
C MET A 301 10.43 -6.55 -0.63
N LEU A 302 10.39 -7.85 -0.29
CA LEU A 302 9.17 -8.65 -0.37
C LEU A 302 8.02 -8.13 0.52
N PRO A 303 8.23 -7.87 1.84
CA PRO A 303 7.16 -7.32 2.67
C PRO A 303 6.73 -5.90 2.21
N LEU A 304 7.65 -5.06 1.71
CA LEU A 304 7.30 -3.73 1.20
C LEU A 304 6.49 -3.79 -0.10
N ILE A 305 6.78 -4.71 -1.02
CA ILE A 305 5.96 -4.91 -2.22
C ILE A 305 4.55 -5.32 -1.80
N PHE A 306 4.43 -6.28 -0.89
CA PHE A 306 3.12 -6.77 -0.44
C PHE A 306 2.31 -5.69 0.28
N LEU A 307 2.90 -5.02 1.26
CA LEU A 307 2.27 -3.88 1.94
C LEU A 307 1.89 -2.80 0.92
N GLY A 308 2.78 -2.57 -0.05
CA GLY A 308 2.56 -1.65 -1.14
C GLY A 308 1.28 -1.95 -1.93
N MET A 309 1.05 -3.24 -2.22
CA MET A 309 -0.14 -3.70 -2.93
C MET A 309 -1.40 -3.51 -2.09
N VAL A 310 -1.34 -3.82 -0.78
CA VAL A 310 -2.48 -3.63 0.13
C VAL A 310 -2.89 -2.15 0.17
N MET A 311 -1.92 -1.25 0.36
CA MET A 311 -2.14 0.19 0.35
C MET A 311 -2.68 0.67 -1.01
N GLY A 312 -2.13 0.16 -2.12
CA GLY A 312 -2.62 0.47 -3.47
C GLY A 312 -4.07 0.05 -3.70
N VAL A 313 -4.49 -1.13 -3.21
CA VAL A 313 -5.88 -1.60 -3.27
C VAL A 313 -6.81 -0.72 -2.43
N VAL A 314 -6.39 -0.39 -1.20
CA VAL A 314 -7.16 0.48 -0.30
C VAL A 314 -7.35 1.87 -0.90
N PHE A 315 -6.29 2.46 -1.46
CA PHE A 315 -6.34 3.73 -2.17
C PHE A 315 -7.27 3.67 -3.39
N ALA A 316 -7.10 2.67 -4.25
CA ALA A 316 -7.84 2.60 -5.50
C ALA A 316 -9.35 2.35 -5.30
N ARG A 317 -9.73 1.57 -4.28
CA ARG A 317 -11.14 1.39 -3.87
C ARG A 317 -11.75 2.63 -3.25
N SER A 318 -11.00 3.32 -2.40
CA SER A 318 -11.53 4.47 -1.64
C SER A 318 -11.49 5.78 -2.42
N ARG A 319 -10.66 5.89 -3.46
CA ARG A 319 -10.37 7.13 -4.22
C ARG A 319 -10.07 8.30 -3.28
N ASN A 320 -9.31 8.01 -2.22
CA ASN A 320 -9.00 8.92 -1.12
C ASN A 320 -7.61 8.55 -0.60
N LEU A 321 -6.75 9.54 -0.32
CA LEU A 321 -5.38 9.27 0.13
C LEU A 321 -5.29 8.94 1.62
N LEU A 322 -6.17 9.52 2.44
CA LEU A 322 -6.18 9.33 3.90
C LEU A 322 -6.22 7.87 4.37
N PRO A 323 -6.98 6.94 3.75
CA PRO A 323 -7.02 5.54 4.17
C PRO A 323 -5.68 4.85 3.98
N SER A 324 -5.01 5.11 2.86
CA SER A 324 -3.68 4.56 2.55
C SER A 324 -2.63 5.14 3.49
N MET A 325 -2.65 6.46 3.72
CA MET A 325 -1.79 7.14 4.70
C MET A 325 -1.97 6.59 6.10
N LEU A 326 -3.22 6.43 6.55
CA LEU A 326 -3.50 5.88 7.87
C LEU A 326 -3.01 4.44 7.99
N LEU A 327 -3.27 3.59 6.99
CA LEU A 327 -2.82 2.20 7.01
C LEU A 327 -1.29 2.10 7.06
N HIS A 328 -0.60 2.95 6.29
CA HIS A 328 0.85 3.04 6.30
C HIS A 328 1.38 3.51 7.66
N SER A 329 0.82 4.60 8.21
CA SER A 329 1.14 5.10 9.54
C SER A 329 0.93 4.04 10.63
N LEU A 330 -0.15 3.26 10.56
CA LEU A 330 -0.43 2.18 11.50
C LEU A 330 0.58 1.04 11.37
N TRP A 331 1.01 0.68 10.16
CA TRP A 331 2.06 -0.31 9.95
C TRP A 331 3.39 0.16 10.56
N ASN A 332 3.81 1.39 10.25
CA ASN A 332 5.06 1.95 10.76
C ASN A 332 5.02 2.09 12.28
N GLY A 333 3.90 2.54 12.84
CA GLY A 333 3.69 2.59 14.28
C GLY A 333 3.72 1.20 14.93
N PHE A 334 3.11 0.19 14.29
CA PHE A 334 3.17 -1.20 14.77
C PHE A 334 4.61 -1.71 14.81
N VAL A 335 5.40 -1.51 13.76
CA VAL A 335 6.81 -1.89 13.71
C VAL A 335 7.63 -1.12 14.77
N PHE A 336 7.39 0.18 14.92
CA PHE A 336 8.05 0.99 15.94
C PHE A 336 7.74 0.49 17.36
N LEU A 337 6.49 0.14 17.65
CA LEU A 337 6.09 -0.45 18.93
C LEU A 337 6.72 -1.82 19.16
N ASP A 338 6.85 -2.64 18.12
CA ASP A 338 7.48 -3.96 18.21
C ASP A 338 8.98 -3.84 18.51
N LEU A 339 9.66 -2.83 17.96
CA LEU A 339 11.06 -2.52 18.26
C LEU A 339 11.29 -2.03 19.71
N MET A 340 10.26 -1.55 20.40
CA MET A 340 10.37 -1.09 21.79
C MET A 340 10.21 -2.21 22.83
N ARG A 341 9.79 -3.41 22.40
CA ARG A 341 9.68 -4.59 23.26
C ARG A 341 11.07 -5.15 23.54
#